data_AF-A0A1V3KFH7-F1
#
_entry.id   AF-A0A1V3KFH7-F1
#
_cell.length_a   1.000
_cell.length_b   1.000
_cell.length_c   1.000
_cell.angle_alpha   90.00
_cell.angle_beta   90.00
_cell.angle_gamma   90.00
#
_symmetry.space_group_name_H-M   'P 1'
#
loop_
_entity.id
_entity.type
_entity.pdbx_description
1 polymer ?
#
loop_
_entity_poly.entity_id
_entity_poly.type
_entity_poly.pdbx_seq_one_letter_code
_entity_poly.pdbx_strand_id
1 'polypeptide(L)'
;MLEMMVIISSIIPTIFVTYLCRISYRRKETKKLIGSFISFLIYALLIIVFDKVFIQLMITAFYALITYFLFIKEIKKIEKEHNEAVLDRMEASYQKYAVKPRRRKI
;
A
#
# COMPACT_ATOMS: atom_id res chain seq x y z
N MET A 1 -10.65 -2.78 -31.08
CA MET A 1 -11.38 -2.34 -29.87
C MET A 1 -10.95 -3.11 -28.61
N LEU A 2 -10.98 -4.45 -28.64
CA LEU A 2 -10.69 -5.27 -27.46
C LEU A 2 -9.24 -5.15 -26.95
N GLU A 3 -8.25 -5.01 -27.85
CA GLU A 3 -6.85 -4.73 -27.48
C GLU A 3 -6.67 -3.38 -26.79
N MET A 4 -7.36 -2.33 -27.27
CA MET A 4 -7.37 -1.01 -26.62
C MET A 4 -7.96 -1.08 -25.22
N MET A 5 -8.94 -1.95 -24.97
CA MET A 5 -9.48 -2.19 -23.63
C MET A 5 -8.46 -2.84 -22.70
N VAL A 6 -7.62 -3.77 -23.19
CA VAL A 6 -6.51 -4.36 -22.41
C VAL A 6 -5.51 -3.28 -22.01
N ILE A 7 -5.13 -2.40 -22.95
CA ILE A 7 -4.19 -1.31 -22.67
C ILE A 7 -4.76 -0.36 -21.60
N ILE A 8 -6.00 0.10 -21.76
CA ILE A 8 -6.63 1.01 -20.79
C ILE A 8 -6.78 0.34 -19.42
N SER A 9 -7.20 -0.92 -19.39
CA SER A 9 -7.38 -1.66 -18.12
C SER A 9 -6.06 -1.94 -17.40
N SER A 10 -4.94 -2.04 -18.12
CA SER A 10 -3.61 -2.23 -17.51
C SER A 10 -3.13 -1.01 -16.72
N ILE A 11 -3.66 0.19 -16.99
CA ILE A 11 -3.25 1.43 -16.30
C ILE A 11 -3.58 1.34 -14.79
N ILE A 12 -4.75 0.81 -14.45
CA ILE A 12 -5.25 0.71 -13.07
C ILE A 12 -4.29 -0.08 -12.15
N PRO A 13 -3.96 -1.36 -12.45
CA PRO A 13 -3.03 -2.12 -11.62
C PRO A 13 -1.63 -1.49 -11.59
N THR A 14 -1.18 -0.86 -12.68
CA THR A 14 0.11 -0.15 -12.73
C THR A 14 0.16 0.99 -11.71
N ILE A 15 -0.92 1.76 -11.58
CA ILE A 15 -1.05 2.80 -10.55
C ILE A 15 -0.97 2.17 -9.15
N PHE A 16 -1.70 1.10 -8.86
CA PHE A 16 -1.65 0.46 -7.53
C PHE A 16 -0.25 -0.04 -7.16
N VAL A 17 0.45 -0.68 -8.10
CA VAL A 17 1.81 -1.17 -7.89
C VAL A 17 2.79 -0.04 -7.63
N THR A 18 2.72 1.05 -8.40
CA THR A 18 3.60 2.21 -8.17
C THR A 18 3.39 2.83 -6.79
N TYR A 19 2.14 2.92 -6.33
CA TYR A 19 1.85 3.37 -4.96
C TYR A 19 2.39 2.39 -3.90
N LEU A 20 2.23 1.08 -4.07
CA LEU A 20 2.76 0.06 -3.17
C LEU A 20 4.29 0.12 -3.08
N CYS A 21 4.97 0.31 -4.21
CA CYS A 21 6.42 0.52 -4.27
C CYS A 21 6.81 1.79 -3.50
N ARG A 22 6.09 2.90 -3.69
CA ARG A 22 6.36 4.16 -3.00
C ARG A 22 6.18 4.05 -1.48
N ILE A 23 5.12 3.37 -1.03
CA ILE A 23 4.88 3.09 0.39
C ILE A 23 6.02 2.25 0.97
N SER A 24 6.36 1.15 0.29
CA SER A 24 7.44 0.24 0.72
C SER A 24 8.79 0.96 0.79
N TYR A 25 9.08 1.82 -0.19
CA TYR A 25 10.29 2.63 -0.21
C TYR A 25 10.33 3.61 0.96
N ARG A 26 9.25 4.38 1.19
CA ARG A 26 9.19 5.32 2.33
C ARG A 26 9.33 4.62 3.68
N ARG A 27 8.82 3.40 3.81
CA ARG A 27 8.91 2.60 5.04
C ARG A 27 10.21 1.78 5.14
N LYS A 28 11.10 1.87 4.14
CA LYS A 28 12.34 1.06 4.05
C LYS A 28 12.08 -0.46 4.13
N GLU A 29 10.90 -0.91 3.71
CA GLU A 29 10.52 -2.33 3.69
C GLU A 29 10.99 -2.98 2.38
N THR A 30 12.29 -3.25 2.28
CA THR A 30 12.96 -3.78 1.07
C THR A 30 12.35 -5.09 0.56
N LYS A 31 11.95 -6.01 1.46
CA LYS A 31 11.29 -7.27 1.07
C LYS A 31 9.97 -7.04 0.32
N LYS A 32 9.16 -6.06 0.78
CA LYS A 32 7.89 -5.74 0.12
C LYS A 32 8.11 -5.00 -1.20
N LEU A 33 9.10 -4.12 -1.25
CA LEU A 33 9.49 -3.43 -2.49
C LEU A 33 9.92 -4.42 -3.57
N ILE A 34 10.78 -5.39 -3.23
CA ILE A 34 11.19 -6.46 -4.13
C ILE A 34 9.97 -7.31 -4.52
N GLY A 35 9.09 -7.65 -3.58
CA GLY A 35 7.86 -8.39 -3.85
C GLY A 35 6.92 -7.68 -4.83
N SER A 36 6.75 -6.36 -4.72
CA SER A 36 5.97 -5.55 -5.68
C SER A 36 6.63 -5.49 -7.06
N PHE A 37 7.96 -5.46 -7.13
CA PHE A 37 8.68 -5.46 -8.40
C PHE A 37 8.57 -6.81 -9.12
N ILE A 38 8.74 -7.91 -8.36
CA ILE A 38 8.58 -9.27 -8.88
C ILE A 38 7.14 -9.51 -9.35
N SER A 39 6.14 -9.07 -8.58
CA SER A 39 4.73 -9.27 -8.97
C SER A 39 4.39 -8.52 -10.26
N PHE A 40 4.98 -7.34 -10.48
CA PHE A 40 4.82 -6.59 -11.72
C PHE A 40 5.48 -7.29 -12.92
N LEU A 41 6.69 -7.84 -12.73
CA LEU A 41 7.37 -8.64 -13.74
C LEU A 41 6.55 -9.89 -14.13
N ILE A 42 5.98 -10.59 -13.15
CA ILE A 42 5.12 -11.76 -13.40
C ILE A 42 3.88 -11.34 -14.21
N TYR A 43 3.25 -10.22 -13.86
CA TYR A 43 2.11 -9.70 -14.61
C TYR A 43 2.47 -9.37 -16.07
N ALA A 44 3.60 -8.70 -16.29
CA ALA A 44 4.07 -8.37 -17.64
C ALA A 44 4.35 -9.63 -18.48
N LEU A 45 5.00 -10.64 -17.89
CA LEU A 45 5.24 -11.93 -18.55
C LEU A 45 3.94 -12.65 -18.89
N LEU A 46 2.97 -12.66 -17.97
CA LEU A 46 1.66 -13.28 -18.21
C LEU A 46 0.93 -12.62 -19.39
N ILE A 47 0.94 -11.29 -19.49
CA ILE A 47 0.31 -10.58 -20.62
C ILE A 47 0.96 -10.96 -21.95
N ILE A 48 2.29 -11.09 -22.01
CA ILE A 48 3.03 -11.41 -23.24
C ILE A 48 2.82 -12.87 -23.66
N VAL A 49 2.72 -13.80 -22.70
CA VAL A 49 2.59 -15.24 -23.00
C VAL A 49 1.21 -15.61 -23.56
N PHE A 50 0.16 -14.89 -23.17
CA PHE A 50 -1.20 -15.19 -23.61
C PHE A 50 -1.62 -14.33 -24.80
N ASP A 51 -1.79 -14.96 -25.97
CA ASP A 51 -2.22 -14.30 -27.21
C ASP A 51 -3.73 -13.99 -27.25
N LYS A 52 -4.52 -14.65 -26.38
CA LYS A 52 -5.97 -14.44 -26.32
C LYS A 52 -6.31 -13.23 -25.47
N VAL A 53 -6.87 -12.19 -26.12
CA VAL A 53 -7.29 -10.93 -25.48
C VAL A 53 -8.22 -11.14 -24.28
N PHE A 54 -9.15 -12.11 -24.35
CA PHE A 54 -10.04 -12.42 -23.23
C PHE A 54 -9.28 -12.92 -21.98
N ILE A 55 -8.23 -13.72 -22.18
CA ILE A 55 -7.39 -14.23 -21.09
C ILE A 55 -6.57 -13.08 -20.49
N GLN A 56 -6.03 -12.17 -21.32
CA GLN A 56 -5.32 -10.97 -20.85
C GLN A 56 -6.22 -10.06 -20.00
N LEU A 57 -7.49 -9.88 -20.38
CA LEU A 57 -8.47 -9.12 -19.60
C LEU A 57 -8.72 -9.78 -18.24
N MET A 58 -8.91 -11.10 -18.20
CA MET A 58 -9.08 -11.84 -16.95
C MET A 58 -7.87 -11.71 -16.03
N ILE A 59 -6.66 -11.87 -16.56
CA ILE A 59 -5.41 -11.69 -15.80
C ILE A 59 -5.30 -10.28 -15.25
N THR A 60 -5.61 -9.26 -16.06
CA THR A 60 -5.58 -7.85 -15.66
C THR A 60 -6.59 -7.56 -14.55
N ALA A 61 -7.81 -8.10 -14.66
CA ALA A 61 -8.83 -7.95 -13.62
C ALA A 61 -8.41 -8.61 -12.29
N PHE A 62 -7.89 -9.84 -12.34
CA PHE A 62 -7.40 -10.53 -11.15
C PHE A 62 -6.21 -9.80 -10.51
N TYR A 63 -5.27 -9.32 -11.32
CA TYR A 63 -4.11 -8.59 -10.83
C TYR A 63 -4.50 -7.24 -10.22
N ALA A 64 -5.45 -6.52 -10.82
CA ALA A 64 -6.03 -5.30 -10.24
C ALA A 64 -6.71 -5.57 -8.89
N LEU A 65 -7.46 -6.67 -8.77
CA LEU A 65 -8.08 -7.08 -7.51
C LEU A 65 -7.04 -7.36 -6.41
N ILE A 66 -6.00 -8.14 -6.73
CA ILE A 66 -4.94 -8.49 -5.77
C ILE A 66 -4.19 -7.24 -5.32
N THR A 67 -3.78 -6.39 -6.26
CA THR A 67 -3.05 -5.14 -5.96
C THR A 67 -3.89 -4.17 -5.15
N TYR A 68 -5.19 -4.07 -5.42
CA TYR A 68 -6.14 -3.29 -4.62
C TYR A 68 -6.26 -3.78 -3.18
N PHE A 69 -6.41 -5.09 -2.96
CA PHE A 69 -6.47 -5.66 -1.61
C PHE A 69 -5.18 -5.41 -0.82
N LEU A 70 -4.02 -5.58 -1.47
CA LEU A 70 -2.72 -5.26 -0.87
C LEU A 70 -2.62 -3.78 -0.50
N PHE A 71 -3.09 -2.89 -1.39
CA PHE A 71 -3.08 -1.46 -1.16
C PHE A 71 -3.95 -1.06 0.05
N ILE A 72 -5.18 -1.57 0.14
CA ILE A 72 -6.05 -1.33 1.31
C ILE A 72 -5.39 -1.84 2.59
N LYS A 73 -4.78 -3.02 2.55
CA LYS A 73 -4.12 -3.60 3.73
C LYS A 73 -2.99 -2.71 4.24
N GLU A 74 -2.18 -2.15 3.34
CA GLU A 74 -1.13 -1.21 3.72
C GLU A 74 -1.70 0.12 4.25
N ILE A 75 -2.76 0.66 3.64
CA ILE A 75 -3.43 1.88 4.16
C ILE A 75 -3.96 1.66 5.57
N LYS A 76 -4.69 0.56 5.82
CA LYS A 76 -5.21 0.26 7.16
C LYS A 76 -4.10 0.10 8.19
N LYS A 77 -2.95 -0.46 7.80
CA LYS A 77 -1.77 -0.55 8.66
C LYS A 77 -1.22 0.84 8.99
N ILE A 78 -1.09 1.72 7.99
CA ILE A 78 -0.63 3.10 8.17
C ILE A 78 -1.58 3.87 9.10
N GLU A 79 -2.89 3.75 8.89
CA GLU A 79 -3.91 4.42 9.70
C GLU A 79 -3.87 3.95 11.15
N LYS A 80 -3.71 2.64 11.38
CA LYS A 80 -3.56 2.09 12.73
C LYS A 80 -2.32 2.62 13.45
N GLU A 81 -1.16 2.61 12.77
CA GLU A 81 0.08 3.15 13.34
C GLU A 81 -0.02 4.65 13.62
N HIS A 82 -0.74 5.41 12.78
CA HIS A 82 -0.97 6.83 13.01
C HIS A 82 -1.85 7.07 14.25
N ASN A 83 -2.93 6.31 14.39
CA ASN A 83 -3.84 6.42 15.53
C ASN A 83 -3.15 6.04 16.85
N GLU A 84 -2.33 4.99 16.85
CA GLU A 84 -1.50 4.62 18.00
C GLU A 84 -0.52 5.75 18.37
N ALA A 85 0.19 6.33 17.37
CA ALA A 85 1.11 7.44 17.62
C ALA A 85 0.40 8.71 18.13
N VAL A 86 -0.87 8.94 17.75
CA VAL A 86 -1.67 10.06 18.27
C VAL A 86 -2.09 9.80 19.71
N LEU A 87 -2.54 8.57 20.03
CA LEU A 87 -2.86 8.14 21.40
C LEU A 87 -1.66 8.31 22.33
N ASP A 88 -0.47 7.85 21.94
CA ASP A 88 0.75 7.99 22.73
C ASP A 88 1.10 9.46 23.01
N ARG A 89 0.92 10.35 22.03
CA ARG A 89 1.14 11.81 22.22
C ARG A 89 0.11 12.42 23.14
N MET A 90 -1.14 11.96 23.08
CA MET A 90 -2.18 12.40 24.00
C MET A 90 -1.85 11.95 25.42
N GLU A 91 -1.50 10.68 25.64
CA GLU A 91 -1.08 10.17 26.95
C GLU A 91 0.13 10.92 27.52
N ALA A 92 1.16 11.16 26.71
CA ALA A 92 2.33 11.93 27.12
C ALA A 92 1.98 13.38 27.50
N SER A 93 1.03 13.99 26.78
CA SER A 93 0.53 15.32 27.11
C SER A 93 -0.25 15.29 28.43
N TYR A 94 -1.15 14.33 28.63
CA TYR A 94 -1.89 14.18 29.88
C TYR A 94 -0.96 13.93 31.08
N GLN A 95 0.07 13.09 30.95
CA GLN A 95 1.06 12.88 32.01
C GLN A 95 1.81 14.17 32.37
N LYS A 96 2.16 15.00 31.38
CA LYS A 96 2.81 16.31 31.61
C LYS A 96 1.94 17.27 32.42
N TYR A 97 0.61 17.21 32.26
CA TYR A 97 -0.34 18.02 33.03
C TYR A 97 -0.83 17.35 34.33
N ALA A 98 -0.68 16.04 34.46
CA ALA A 98 -1.00 15.27 35.67
C ALA A 98 0.11 15.37 36.74
N VAL A 99 1.28 15.93 36.43
CA VAL A 99 2.32 16.21 37.44
C VAL A 99 1.79 17.25 38.42
N LYS A 100 1.42 16.79 39.63
CA LYS A 100 1.02 17.63 40.76
C LYS A 100 2.06 18.74 40.96
N PRO A 101 1.67 20.02 41.12
CA PRO A 101 2.62 21.09 41.35
C PRO A 101 3.47 20.75 42.58
N ARG A 102 4.79 20.64 42.37
CA ARG A 102 5.77 20.44 43.45
C ARG A 102 5.65 21.68 44.35
N ARG A 103 5.03 21.54 45.52
CA ARG A 103 5.01 22.60 46.54
C ARG A 103 6.46 23.00 46.80
N ARG A 104 6.83 24.23 46.45
CA ARG A 104 8.09 24.83 46.93
C ARG A 104 7.98 24.84 48.46
N LYS A 105 8.89 24.14 49.15
CA LYS A 105 9.08 24.35 50.59
C LYS A 105 9.58 25.79 50.74
N ILE A 106 8.73 26.65 51.29
CA ILE A 106 9.13 27.92 51.91
C ILE A 106 9.65 27.57 53.31
#